data_AF-A0A959EG81-F1
#
_entry.id   AF-A0A959EG81-F1
#
_cell.length_a   1.000
_cell.length_b   1.000
_cell.length_c   1.000
_cell.angle_alpha   90.00
_cell.angle_beta   90.00
_cell.angle_gamma   90.00
#
_symmetry.space_group_name_H-M   'P 1'
#
loop_
_entity.id
_entity.type
_entity.pdbx_description
1 polymer ?
#
loop_
_entity_poly.entity_id
_entity_poly.type
_entity_poly.pdbx_seq_one_letter_code
_entity_poly.pdbx_strand_id
1 'polypeptide(L)'
;MALREEFPAAGSDYMGGESDGYEYRTIFAGSNLGATYEMVRQFLKEEGYSEVPIPRNAEELKLFRLPTRNKQILLFEDNGYVHNPIKILFPIDRRKKTTLILCLYNENDPQHLLKFHRVLERVSRPEGEAER
;
A
#
# COMPACT_ATOMS: atom_id res chain seq x y z
N MET A 1 -3.65 0.50 -20.29
CA MET A 1 -3.38 1.93 -20.13
C MET A 1 -2.64 2.11 -18.81
N ALA A 2 -2.41 3.33 -18.31
CA ALA A 2 -1.85 3.49 -16.95
C ALA A 2 -2.87 3.05 -15.90
N LEU A 3 -2.43 2.44 -14.79
CA LEU A 3 -3.29 1.96 -13.71
C LEU A 3 -4.24 3.02 -13.16
N ARG A 4 -3.80 4.28 -13.10
CA ARG A 4 -4.62 5.38 -12.62
C ARG A 4 -5.83 5.67 -13.51
N GLU A 5 -5.69 5.43 -14.81
CA GLU A 5 -6.76 5.65 -15.80
C GLU A 5 -7.64 4.41 -15.96
N GLU A 6 -7.02 3.23 -15.94
CA GLU A 6 -7.67 1.94 -16.15
C GLU A 6 -7.30 0.99 -15.01
N PHE A 7 -8.06 1.09 -13.91
CA PHE A 7 -7.79 0.28 -12.74
C PHE A 7 -8.13 -1.20 -12.99
N PRO A 8 -7.27 -2.15 -12.58
CA PRO A 8 -7.42 -3.56 -12.86
C PRO A 8 -8.69 -4.12 -12.22
N ALA A 9 -9.38 -4.98 -12.96
CA ALA A 9 -10.55 -5.69 -12.43
C ALA A 9 -10.13 -6.72 -11.37
N ALA A 10 -11.09 -7.10 -10.52
CA ALA A 10 -10.89 -8.12 -9.51
C ALA A 10 -10.39 -9.45 -10.13
N GLY A 11 -9.34 -10.02 -9.54
CA GLY A 11 -8.74 -11.28 -10.00
C GLY A 11 -7.93 -11.16 -11.29
N SER A 12 -7.74 -9.96 -11.83
CA SER A 12 -6.82 -9.77 -12.96
C SER A 12 -5.37 -9.82 -12.49
N ASP A 13 -4.51 -10.42 -13.33
CA ASP A 13 -3.06 -10.36 -13.18
C ASP A 13 -2.55 -9.16 -13.97
N TYR A 14 -2.10 -8.13 -13.26
CA TYR A 14 -1.46 -6.96 -13.86
C TYR A 14 -0.04 -6.86 -13.30
N MET A 15 0.97 -7.02 -14.17
CA MET A 15 2.39 -6.89 -13.82
C MET A 15 2.82 -7.66 -12.55
N GLY A 16 2.23 -8.83 -12.30
CA GLY A 16 2.54 -9.67 -11.13
C GLY A 16 2.03 -9.13 -9.81
N GLY A 17 1.14 -8.12 -9.83
CA GLY A 17 0.32 -7.70 -8.70
C GLY A 17 -1.07 -8.32 -8.73
N GLU A 18 -1.72 -8.31 -7.58
CA GLU A 18 -3.08 -8.79 -7.39
C GLU A 18 -4.02 -7.60 -7.22
N SER A 19 -5.19 -7.63 -7.87
CA SER A 19 -6.25 -6.66 -7.62
C SER A 19 -7.56 -7.32 -7.20
N ASP A 20 -8.26 -6.71 -6.25
CA ASP A 20 -9.63 -7.06 -5.88
C ASP A 20 -10.67 -6.13 -6.56
N GLY A 21 -10.25 -5.32 -7.55
CA GLY A 21 -11.07 -4.31 -8.22
C GLY A 21 -11.10 -2.95 -7.51
N TYR A 22 -10.53 -2.86 -6.30
CA TYR A 22 -10.46 -1.64 -5.50
C TYR A 22 -9.03 -1.33 -5.02
N GLU A 23 -8.33 -2.31 -4.45
CA GLU A 23 -6.91 -2.28 -4.15
C GLU A 23 -6.16 -3.08 -5.22
N TYR A 24 -5.06 -2.52 -5.72
CA TYR A 24 -4.04 -3.24 -6.47
C TYR A 24 -2.79 -3.31 -5.61
N ARG A 25 -2.28 -4.52 -5.39
CA ARG A 25 -1.17 -4.78 -4.48
C ARG A 25 -0.07 -5.54 -5.19
N THR A 26 1.16 -5.02 -5.11
CA THR A 26 2.34 -5.65 -5.69
C THR A 26 3.55 -5.57 -4.76
N ILE A 27 4.57 -6.39 -5.02
CA ILE A 27 5.77 -6.54 -4.20
C ILE A 27 7.01 -6.21 -5.02
N PHE A 28 7.81 -5.28 -4.51
CA PHE A 28 9.12 -4.95 -5.07
C PHE A 28 10.24 -5.50 -4.19
N ALA A 29 11.25 -6.13 -4.81
CA ALA A 29 12.43 -6.64 -4.11
C ALA A 29 13.70 -6.40 -4.95
N GLY A 30 14.57 -5.53 -4.46
CA GLY A 30 15.85 -5.21 -5.06
C GLY A 30 17.05 -5.65 -4.20
N SER A 31 18.25 -5.27 -4.65
CA SER A 31 19.51 -5.57 -3.96
C SER A 31 19.66 -4.87 -2.60
N ASN A 32 19.05 -3.70 -2.44
CA ASN A 32 18.97 -2.94 -1.20
C ASN A 32 17.68 -2.11 -1.17
N LEU A 33 17.33 -1.54 -0.01
CA LEU A 33 16.09 -0.75 0.14
C LEU A 33 16.03 0.46 -0.81
N GLY A 34 17.17 1.11 -1.07
CA GLY A 34 17.25 2.24 -2.00
C GLY A 34 16.89 1.83 -3.42
N ALA A 35 17.48 0.75 -3.92
CA ALA A 35 17.15 0.18 -5.23
C ALA A 35 15.67 -0.23 -5.31
N THR A 36 15.14 -0.86 -4.26
CA THR A 36 13.71 -1.20 -4.18
C THR A 36 12.82 0.02 -4.23
N TYR A 37 13.20 1.09 -3.53
CA TYR A 37 12.43 2.32 -3.50
C TYR A 37 12.44 3.02 -4.86
N GLU A 38 13.57 3.06 -5.56
CA GLU A 38 13.63 3.62 -6.92
C GLU A 38 12.76 2.84 -7.91
N MET A 39 12.66 1.51 -7.78
CA MET A 39 11.70 0.73 -8.58
C MET A 39 10.25 1.15 -8.31
N VAL A 40 9.88 1.35 -7.05
CA VAL A 40 8.54 1.85 -6.68
C VAL A 40 8.29 3.24 -7.26
N ARG A 41 9.27 4.15 -7.17
CA ARG A 41 9.14 5.52 -7.72
C ARG A 41 8.96 5.52 -9.24
N GLN A 42 9.74 4.70 -9.94
CA GLN A 42 9.65 4.57 -11.39
C GLN A 42 8.28 4.01 -11.79
N PHE A 43 7.82 2.96 -11.12
CA PHE A 43 6.50 2.37 -11.35
C PHE A 43 5.38 3.39 -11.13
N LEU A 44 5.38 4.12 -10.00
CA LEU A 44 4.40 5.17 -9.72
C LEU A 44 4.37 6.25 -10.82
N LYS A 45 5.54 6.64 -11.33
CA LYS A 45 5.64 7.63 -12.40
C LYS A 45 5.03 7.12 -13.71
N GLU A 46 5.36 5.88 -14.10
CA GLU A 46 4.86 5.24 -15.32
C GLU A 46 3.34 5.01 -15.26
N GLU A 47 2.82 4.71 -14.07
CA GLU A 47 1.42 4.38 -13.84
C GLU A 47 0.52 5.60 -13.54
N GLY A 48 1.04 6.82 -13.70
CA GLY A 48 0.26 8.06 -13.62
C GLY A 48 0.16 8.72 -12.23
N TYR A 49 0.97 8.28 -11.26
CA TYR A 49 1.00 8.77 -9.89
C TYR A 49 2.13 9.76 -9.59
N SER A 50 2.68 10.45 -10.61
CA SER A 50 3.79 11.41 -10.44
C SER A 50 3.48 12.59 -9.51
N GLU A 51 2.21 13.00 -9.46
CA GLU A 51 1.74 14.14 -8.66
C GLU A 51 1.54 13.80 -7.18
N VAL A 52 1.58 12.50 -6.83
CA VAL A 52 1.41 12.08 -5.45
C VAL A 52 2.68 12.39 -4.67
N PRO A 53 2.62 13.16 -3.57
CA PRO A 53 3.80 13.39 -2.75
C PRO A 53 4.28 12.05 -2.19
N ILE A 54 5.58 11.82 -2.28
CA ILE A 54 6.25 10.64 -1.74
C ILE A 54 7.56 11.04 -1.05
N PRO A 55 8.07 10.22 -0.12
CA PRO A 55 9.39 10.46 0.48
C PRO A 55 10.47 10.72 -0.57
N ARG A 56 11.42 11.62 -0.31
CA ARG A 56 12.44 12.00 -1.29
C ARG A 56 13.40 10.86 -1.61
N ASN A 57 13.61 9.97 -0.63
CA ASN A 57 14.52 8.84 -0.74
C ASN A 57 14.17 7.74 0.28
N ALA A 58 14.88 6.62 0.19
CA ALA A 58 14.68 5.48 1.08
C ALA A 58 14.99 5.77 2.56
N GLU A 59 15.85 6.75 2.87
CA GLU A 59 16.12 7.14 4.26
C GLU A 59 14.94 7.88 4.88
N GLU A 60 14.31 8.80 4.13
CA GLU A 60 13.06 9.45 4.54
C GLU A 60 11.91 8.44 4.66
N LEU A 61 11.81 7.48 3.73
CA LEU A 61 10.82 6.40 3.80
C LEU A 61 10.96 5.56 5.08
N LYS A 62 12.19 5.29 5.55
CA LYS A 62 12.41 4.54 6.80
C LYS A 62 11.81 5.23 8.03
N LEU A 63 11.66 6.54 8.02
CA LEU A 63 11.08 7.29 9.14
C LEU A 63 9.59 6.97 9.34
N PHE A 64 8.92 6.47 8.30
CA PHE A 64 7.53 6.00 8.36
C PHE A 64 7.41 4.54 8.84
N ARG A 65 8.52 3.86 9.12
CA ARG A 65 8.48 2.51 9.67
C ARG A 65 8.09 2.56 11.14
N LEU A 66 7.13 1.73 11.54
CA LEU A 66 6.70 1.68 12.93
C LEU A 66 7.86 1.22 13.85
N PRO A 67 8.10 1.91 14.98
CA PRO A 67 9.24 1.61 15.86
C PRO A 67 9.06 0.32 16.67
N THR A 68 7.93 -0.38 16.53
CA THR A 68 7.60 -1.55 17.35
C THR A 68 8.00 -2.88 16.73
N ARG A 69 8.28 -3.87 17.60
CA ARG A 69 8.44 -5.29 17.25
C ARG A 69 7.19 -6.11 17.57
N ASN A 70 6.19 -5.49 18.20
CA ASN A 70 4.95 -6.17 18.56
C ASN A 70 4.16 -6.45 17.28
N LYS A 71 4.11 -7.73 16.88
CA LYS A 71 3.38 -8.17 15.69
C LYS A 71 1.89 -7.82 15.76
N GLN A 72 1.31 -7.77 16.97
CA GLN A 72 -0.10 -7.39 17.13
C GLN A 72 -0.34 -5.95 16.70
N ILE A 73 0.53 -5.00 17.09
CA ILE A 73 0.40 -3.60 16.67
C ILE A 73 0.55 -3.47 15.14
N LEU A 74 1.48 -4.21 14.55
CA LEU A 74 1.70 -4.24 13.10
C LEU A 74 0.52 -4.84 12.30
N LEU A 75 -0.42 -5.53 12.94
CA LEU A 75 -1.65 -6.02 12.30
C LEU A 75 -2.73 -4.93 12.22
N PHE A 76 -2.68 -3.92 13.09
CA PHE A 76 -3.68 -2.86 13.17
C PHE A 76 -3.24 -1.55 12.54
N GLU A 77 -1.93 -1.34 12.37
CA GLU A 77 -1.36 -0.11 11.81
C GLU A 77 -0.64 -0.36 10.48
N ASP A 78 -0.77 0.59 9.56
CA ASP A 78 -0.05 0.57 8.29
C ASP A 78 1.44 0.85 8.54
N ASN A 79 2.28 -0.17 8.42
CA ASN A 79 3.72 -0.08 8.64
C ASN A 79 4.45 0.51 7.44
N GLY A 80 4.32 1.81 7.20
CA GLY A 80 5.01 2.50 6.12
C GLY A 80 4.41 3.85 5.77
N TYR A 81 4.71 4.34 4.57
CA TYR A 81 4.20 5.62 4.08
C TYR A 81 2.77 5.45 3.56
N VAL A 82 1.86 6.31 4.01
CA VAL A 82 0.45 6.30 3.62
C VAL A 82 0.10 7.70 3.14
N HIS A 83 -0.29 7.82 1.87
CA HIS A 83 -0.81 9.05 1.31
C HIS A 83 -1.78 8.72 0.19
N ASN A 84 -3.03 9.15 0.31
CA ASN A 84 -4.07 8.84 -0.67
C ASN A 84 -3.62 9.21 -2.11
N PRO A 85 -3.68 8.29 -3.12
CA PRO A 85 -4.28 6.95 -3.14
C PRO A 85 -3.27 5.79 -3.02
N ILE A 86 -2.10 6.01 -2.44
CA ILE A 86 -1.00 5.04 -2.40
C ILE A 86 -0.59 4.68 -0.96
N LYS A 87 -0.08 3.46 -0.80
CA LYS A 87 0.64 3.04 0.41
C LYS A 87 1.92 2.33 0.02
N ILE A 88 3.03 2.72 0.65
CA ILE A 88 4.35 2.09 0.49
C ILE A 88 4.70 1.46 1.83
N LEU A 89 4.47 0.17 1.94
CA LEU A 89 4.51 -0.57 3.19
C LEU A 89 5.76 -1.45 3.31
N PHE A 90 6.27 -1.55 4.53
CA PHE A 90 7.29 -2.51 4.89
C PHE A 90 6.66 -3.86 5.25
N PRO A 91 7.25 -4.98 4.82
CA PRO A 91 6.76 -6.29 5.21
C PRO A 91 6.84 -6.48 6.73
N ILE A 92 5.87 -7.20 7.28
CA ILE A 92 5.85 -7.59 8.71
C ILE A 92 7.09 -8.45 9.04
N ASP A 93 7.54 -9.29 8.10
CA ASP A 93 8.77 -10.05 8.23
C ASP A 93 10.01 -9.16 8.06
N ARG A 94 10.64 -8.80 9.18
CA ARG A 94 11.86 -7.99 9.23
C ARG A 94 13.08 -8.62 8.55
N ARG A 95 13.04 -9.90 8.14
CA ARG A 95 14.10 -10.51 7.32
C ARG A 95 14.06 -9.97 5.89
N LYS A 96 12.90 -9.55 5.39
CA LYS A 96 12.69 -8.96 4.07
C LYS A 96 13.05 -7.45 4.06
N LYS A 97 14.27 -7.12 4.47
CA LYS A 97 14.72 -5.72 4.68
C LYS A 97 14.78 -4.90 3.39
N THR A 98 14.89 -5.56 2.25
CA THR A 98 14.99 -4.96 0.92
C THR A 98 13.68 -5.06 0.14
N THR A 99 12.58 -5.45 0.77
CA THR A 99 11.28 -5.61 0.13
C THR A 99 10.35 -4.46 0.52
N LEU A 100 9.55 -4.00 -0.44
CA LEU A 100 8.45 -3.07 -0.24
C LEU A 100 7.18 -3.65 -0.84
N ILE A 101 6.05 -3.36 -0.20
CA ILE A 101 4.72 -3.67 -0.70
C ILE A 101 4.12 -2.33 -1.15
N LEU A 102 3.70 -2.27 -2.41
CA LEU A 102 2.98 -1.11 -2.95
C LEU A 102 1.51 -1.47 -3.02
N CYS A 103 0.66 -0.66 -2.40
CA CYS A 103 -0.79 -0.72 -2.56
C CYS A 103 -1.25 0.56 -3.27
N LEU A 104 -2.01 0.41 -4.35
CA LEU A 104 -2.67 1.48 -5.09
C LEU A 104 -4.18 1.28 -4.95
N TYR A 105 -4.91 2.37 -4.81
CA TYR A 105 -6.36 2.33 -4.58
C TYR A 105 -7.10 3.05 -5.70
N ASN A 106 -8.24 2.51 -6.11
CA ASN A 106 -9.07 3.05 -7.18
C ASN A 106 -9.76 4.36 -6.77
N GLU A 107 -9.22 5.49 -7.21
CA GLU A 107 -9.77 6.83 -6.95
C GLU A 107 -11.20 7.03 -7.46
N ASN A 108 -11.65 6.23 -8.45
CA ASN A 108 -12.98 6.33 -9.03
C ASN A 108 -14.05 5.57 -8.22
N ASP A 109 -13.65 4.82 -7.18
CA ASP A 109 -14.61 4.15 -6.30
C ASP A 109 -15.40 5.20 -5.48
N PRO A 110 -16.74 5.18 -5.47
CA PRO A 110 -17.54 6.16 -4.74
C PRO A 110 -17.26 6.20 -3.22
N GLN A 111 -16.72 5.12 -2.67
CA GLN A 111 -16.36 4.98 -1.26
C GLN A 111 -14.85 4.97 -1.04
N HIS A 112 -14.05 5.41 -2.02
CA HIS A 112 -12.59 5.39 -2.02
C HIS A 112 -11.98 5.87 -0.69
N LEU A 113 -12.33 7.07 -0.24
CA LEU A 113 -11.77 7.62 1.01
C LEU A 113 -12.12 6.76 2.24
N LEU A 114 -13.35 6.24 2.31
CA LEU A 114 -13.81 5.43 3.43
C LEU A 114 -13.14 4.05 3.44
N LYS A 115 -12.95 3.46 2.26
CA LYS A 115 -12.27 2.17 2.11
C LYS A 115 -10.76 2.31 2.33
N PHE A 116 -10.12 3.36 1.80
CA PHE A 116 -8.68 3.63 1.92
C PHE A 116 -8.24 3.74 3.38
N HIS A 117 -9.05 4.43 4.19
CA HIS A 117 -8.84 4.61 5.62
C HIS A 117 -9.47 3.51 6.49
N ARG A 118 -9.98 2.42 5.89
CA ARG A 118 -10.67 1.31 6.57
C ARG A 118 -11.80 1.76 7.51
N VAL A 119 -12.46 2.88 7.19
CA VAL A 119 -13.61 3.39 7.95
C VAL A 119 -14.84 2.55 7.64
N LEU A 120 -15.03 2.16 6.38
CA LEU A 120 -16.20 1.38 5.97
C LEU A 120 -16.25 0.04 6.71
N GLU A 121 -15.11 -0.66 6.84
CA GLU A 121 -14.98 -1.91 7.60
C GLU A 121 -15.40 -1.76 9.08
N ARG A 122 -15.12 -0.59 9.69
CA ARG A 122 -15.49 -0.31 11.09
C ARG A 122 -16.97 -0.06 11.24
N VAL A 123 -17.61 0.60 10.27
CA VAL A 123 -19.04 0.92 10.29
C VAL A 123 -19.89 -0.29 9.89
N SER A 124 -19.42 -1.13 8.97
CA SER A 124 -20.11 -2.35 8.55
C SER A 124 -20.04 -3.49 9.57
N ARG A 125 -19.18 -3.38 10.58
CA ARG A 125 -19.10 -4.32 11.69
C ARG A 125 -20.08 -3.86 12.78
N PRO A 126 -21.26 -4.48 12.95
CA PRO A 126 -22.18 -4.05 13.98
C PRO A 126 -21.50 -4.14 15.35
N GLU A 127 -21.70 -3.11 16.18
CA GLU A 127 -21.33 -3.13 17.60
C GLU A 127 -22.10 -4.28 18.28
N GLY A 128 -21.49 -5.46 18.39
CA GLY A 128 -22.15 -6.62 18.99
C GLY A 128 -21.47 -7.98 18.82
N GLU A 129 -20.57 -8.16 17.86
CA GLU A 129 -19.83 -9.43 17.67
C GLU A 129 -18.37 -9.34 18.13
N ALA A 130 -18.16 -8.75 19.32
CA ALA A 130 -16.98 -9.03 20.11
C ALA A 130 -17.40 -10.02 21.20
N GLU A 131 -17.02 -11.28 20.98
CA GLU A 131 -17.25 -12.43 21.86
C GLU A 131 -17.34 -12.08 23.35
N ARG A 132 -18.56 -12.15 23.90
CA ARG A 132 -18.91 -12.91 25.12
C ARG A 132 -20.36 -13.38 25.06
#